data_AF-A0A518D749-F1
#
_entry.id   AF-A0A518D749-F1
#
_cell.length_a   1.000
_cell.length_b   1.000
_cell.length_c   1.000
_cell.angle_alpha   90.00
_cell.angle_beta   90.00
_cell.angle_gamma   90.00
#
_symmetry.space_group_name_H-M   'P 1'
#
loop_
_entity.id
_entity.type
_entity.pdbx_description
1 polymer ?
#
loop_
_entity_poly.entity_id
_entity_poly.type
_entity_poly.pdbx_seq_one_letter_code
_entity_poly.pdbx_strand_id
1 'polypeptide(L)'
;MSATYDKHGLHFLYPSDWTLDESNDDDDATAQVTVLGRDTAFWTVSLYSGLLDTQQTAADLLSAMREEYPDLESEEVSEPIGAVLLVGNDMRFTYLDLTSTALTRVFHRGHDTCVVLYQAEDEEMEEVESVMRAMTLSLVGATPAT
;
A
#
# COMPACT_ATOMS: atom_id res chain seq x y z
N MET A 1 16.61 7.60 -10.48
CA MET A 1 17.46 6.86 -9.54
C MET A 1 16.56 6.33 -8.43
N SER A 2 16.93 5.29 -7.70
CA SER A 2 16.16 4.81 -6.54
C SER A 2 16.87 5.20 -5.24
N ALA A 3 16.07 5.43 -4.20
CA ALA A 3 16.48 5.58 -2.82
C ALA A 3 15.96 4.38 -1.99
N THR A 4 16.47 4.23 -0.76
CA THR A 4 16.14 3.11 0.14
C THR A 4 15.56 3.68 1.43
N TYR A 5 14.40 3.15 1.82
CA TYR A 5 13.85 3.33 3.16
C TYR A 5 14.23 2.11 4.01
N ASP A 6 14.71 2.34 5.23
CA ASP A 6 15.13 1.27 6.16
C ASP A 6 14.99 1.74 7.61
N LYS A 7 13.76 1.72 8.12
CA LYS A 7 13.43 2.12 9.50
C LYS A 7 12.15 1.40 9.97
N HIS A 8 11.94 1.32 11.28
CA HIS A 8 10.69 0.82 11.88
C HIS A 8 10.25 -0.57 11.38
N GLY A 9 11.22 -1.46 11.08
CA GLY A 9 10.95 -2.80 10.56
C GLY A 9 10.58 -2.87 9.08
N LEU A 10 10.43 -1.73 8.42
CA LEU A 10 10.13 -1.60 6.99
C LEU A 10 11.42 -1.34 6.20
N HIS A 11 11.57 -2.06 5.09
CA HIS A 11 12.68 -1.87 4.16
C HIS A 11 12.17 -1.98 2.72
N PHE A 12 12.35 -0.95 1.90
CA PHE A 12 11.92 -0.92 0.51
C PHE A 12 12.68 0.13 -0.31
N LEU A 13 12.62 -0.01 -1.64
CA LEU A 13 13.14 0.96 -2.60
C LEU A 13 12.02 1.87 -3.08
N TYR A 14 12.33 3.13 -3.33
CA TYR A 14 11.40 4.12 -3.90
C TYR A 14 12.13 5.09 -4.85
N PRO A 15 11.44 5.79 -5.77
CA PRO A 15 12.08 6.78 -6.63
C PRO A 15 12.68 7.92 -5.80
N SER A 16 13.92 8.29 -6.10
CA SER A 16 14.64 9.34 -5.35
C SER A 16 14.04 10.75 -5.51
N ASP A 17 13.22 10.95 -6.55
CA ASP A 17 12.50 12.20 -6.81
C ASP A 17 11.10 12.23 -6.17
N TRP A 18 10.70 11.19 -5.44
CA TRP A 18 9.45 11.13 -4.69
C TRP A 18 9.68 11.52 -3.23
N THR A 19 8.62 12.00 -2.57
CA THR A 19 8.69 12.51 -1.20
C THR A 19 8.25 11.44 -0.21
N LEU A 20 8.92 11.34 0.94
CA LEU A 20 8.48 10.50 2.06
C LEU A 20 7.75 11.35 3.08
N ASP A 21 6.61 10.84 3.53
CA ASP A 21 5.85 11.34 4.67
C ASP A 21 5.77 10.23 5.73
N GLU A 22 6.46 10.44 6.85
CA GLU A 22 6.56 9.50 7.97
C GLU A 22 5.54 9.93 9.03
N SER A 23 4.37 9.28 9.08
CA SER A 23 3.40 9.45 10.15
C SER A 23 3.83 8.65 11.37
N ASN A 24 4.65 9.28 12.23
CA ASN A 24 4.96 8.74 13.56
C ASN A 24 3.86 9.18 14.53
N ASP A 25 2.78 8.42 14.62
CA ASP A 25 2.01 8.43 15.86
C ASP A 25 2.92 7.80 16.94
N ASP A 26 3.33 8.61 17.92
CA ASP A 26 4.23 8.23 19.04
C ASP A 26 3.67 7.07 19.92
N ASP A 27 2.50 6.52 19.58
CA ASP A 27 1.87 5.35 20.23
C ASP A 27 2.21 4.05 19.47
N ASP A 28 3.44 3.56 19.69
CA ASP A 28 3.96 2.18 19.82
C ASP A 28 3.34 0.93 19.12
N ALA A 29 2.35 1.03 18.22
CA ALA A 29 1.63 -0.15 17.70
C ALA A 29 1.64 -0.34 16.18
N THR A 30 1.86 0.71 15.38
CA THR A 30 1.82 0.62 13.91
C THR A 30 2.87 1.53 13.28
N ALA A 31 3.82 0.98 12.52
CA ALA A 31 4.71 1.79 11.70
C ALA A 31 4.01 2.10 10.37
N GLN A 32 3.88 3.38 10.02
CA GLN A 32 3.27 3.81 8.76
C GLN A 32 4.18 4.77 7.99
N VAL A 33 4.28 4.57 6.69
CA VAL A 33 5.07 5.41 5.80
C VAL A 33 4.31 5.63 4.51
N THR A 34 4.24 6.87 4.06
CA THR A 34 3.67 7.23 2.76
C THR A 34 4.75 7.78 1.84
N VAL A 35 4.79 7.28 0.61
CA VAL A 35 5.60 7.79 -0.49
C VAL A 35 4.69 8.56 -1.43
N LEU A 36 4.93 9.85 -1.57
CA LEU A 36 4.17 10.76 -2.43
C LEU A 36 4.87 10.86 -3.79
N GLY A 37 4.14 10.51 -4.84
CA GLY A 37 4.52 10.62 -6.24
C GLY A 37 4.45 12.06 -6.76
N ARG A 38 4.34 12.22 -8.09
CA ARG A 38 4.42 13.54 -8.72
C ARG A 38 3.14 14.35 -8.65
N ASP A 39 1.97 13.74 -8.84
CA ASP A 39 0.69 14.47 -8.84
C ASP A 39 -0.22 13.94 -7.73
N THR A 40 -1.13 13.02 -8.06
CA THR A 40 -2.08 12.43 -7.11
C THR A 40 -1.61 11.08 -6.58
N ALA A 41 -0.56 10.51 -7.19
CA ALA A 41 -0.03 9.22 -6.83
C ALA A 41 0.53 9.20 -5.41
N PHE A 42 0.11 8.22 -4.62
CA PHE A 42 0.78 7.88 -3.37
C PHE A 42 0.79 6.37 -3.13
N TRP A 43 1.76 5.94 -2.33
CA TRP A 43 1.90 4.57 -1.86
C TRP A 43 2.16 4.60 -0.36
N THR A 44 1.29 3.97 0.41
CA THR A 44 1.36 3.88 1.86
C THR A 44 1.59 2.43 2.25
N VAL A 45 2.50 2.21 3.19
CA VAL A 45 2.68 0.94 3.88
C VAL A 45 2.44 1.12 5.36
N SER A 46 1.65 0.21 5.94
CA SER A 46 1.41 0.09 7.37
C SER A 46 1.86 -1.29 7.84
N LEU A 47 2.60 -1.34 8.94
CA LEU A 47 3.06 -2.56 9.58
C LEU A 47 2.35 -2.73 10.93
N TYR A 48 1.53 -3.77 11.02
CA TYR A 48 0.81 -4.14 12.24
C TYR A 48 1.51 -5.32 12.92
N SER A 49 1.75 -5.20 14.22
CA SER A 49 2.30 -6.30 14.99
C SER A 49 1.33 -7.50 15.05
N GLY A 50 1.83 -8.70 14.80
CA GLY A 50 1.04 -9.93 14.88
C GLY A 50 0.40 -10.36 13.55
N LEU A 51 -0.10 -11.60 13.54
CA LEU A 51 -0.68 -12.23 12.36
C LEU A 51 -2.19 -12.01 12.32
N LEU A 52 -2.61 -10.86 11.81
CA LEU A 52 -4.02 -10.55 11.53
C LEU A 52 -4.57 -11.40 10.38
N ASP A 53 -5.86 -11.72 10.37
CA ASP A 53 -6.47 -12.41 9.23
C ASP A 53 -6.46 -11.50 8.00
N THR A 54 -5.58 -11.81 7.02
CA THR A 54 -5.38 -10.99 5.82
C THR A 54 -6.66 -10.78 4.99
N GLN A 55 -7.57 -11.76 4.96
CA GLN A 55 -8.83 -11.64 4.21
C GLN A 55 -9.79 -10.70 4.94
N GLN A 56 -9.91 -10.87 6.26
CA GLN A 56 -10.72 -9.98 7.08
C GLN A 56 -10.16 -8.55 7.04
N THR A 57 -8.84 -8.37 7.15
CA THR A 57 -8.20 -7.05 7.06
C THR A 57 -8.45 -6.39 5.70
N ALA A 58 -8.35 -7.14 4.59
CA ALA A 58 -8.69 -6.63 3.26
C ALA A 58 -10.16 -6.20 3.15
N ALA A 59 -11.09 -6.98 3.70
CA ALA A 59 -12.50 -6.66 3.73
C ALA A 59 -12.80 -5.42 4.59
N ASP A 60 -12.14 -5.28 5.73
CA ASP A 60 -12.29 -4.11 6.62
C ASP A 60 -11.80 -2.83 5.94
N LEU A 61 -10.67 -2.88 5.21
CA LEU A 61 -10.16 -1.75 4.42
C LEU A 61 -11.13 -1.35 3.30
N LEU A 62 -11.70 -2.32 2.59
CA LEU A 62 -12.73 -2.05 1.58
C LEU A 62 -13.98 -1.43 2.21
N SER A 63 -14.40 -1.90 3.38
CA SER A 63 -15.54 -1.35 4.11
C SER A 63 -15.29 0.11 4.49
N ALA A 64 -14.09 0.42 5.00
CA ALA A 64 -13.70 1.79 5.33
C ALA A 64 -13.72 2.71 4.09
N MET A 65 -13.18 2.24 2.96
CA MET A 65 -13.24 2.98 1.69
C MET A 65 -14.68 3.21 1.23
N ARG A 66 -15.58 2.23 1.41
CA ARG A 66 -17.02 2.34 1.05
C ARG A 66 -17.79 3.32 1.93
N GLU A 67 -17.35 3.56 3.17
CA GLU A 67 -17.95 4.59 4.01
C GLU A 67 -17.67 6.00 3.47
N GLU A 68 -16.47 6.21 2.90
CA GLU A 68 -16.08 7.49 2.30
C GLU A 68 -16.60 7.63 0.86
N TYR A 69 -16.59 6.55 0.09
CA TYR A 69 -17.01 6.49 -1.31
C TYR A 69 -18.09 5.39 -1.51
N PRO A 70 -19.37 5.67 -1.18
CA PRO A 70 -20.43 4.65 -1.20
C PRO A 70 -20.64 3.94 -2.53
N ASP A 71 -20.40 4.65 -3.64
CA ASP A 71 -20.58 4.16 -5.00
C ASP A 71 -19.30 3.57 -5.61
N LEU A 72 -18.25 3.33 -4.80
CA LEU A 72 -17.01 2.74 -5.31
C LEU A 72 -17.24 1.34 -5.87
N GLU A 73 -16.65 1.09 -7.03
CA GLU A 73 -16.56 -0.23 -7.63
C GLU A 73 -15.30 -0.94 -7.10
N SER A 74 -15.41 -2.24 -6.83
CA SER A 74 -14.29 -3.00 -6.29
C SER A 74 -14.21 -4.40 -6.87
N GLU A 75 -12.99 -4.88 -7.08
CA GLU A 75 -12.67 -6.26 -7.47
C GLU A 75 -11.73 -6.87 -6.44
N GLU A 76 -12.07 -8.04 -5.90
CA GLU A 76 -11.20 -8.79 -5.00
C GLU A 76 -10.03 -9.40 -5.78
N VAL A 77 -8.80 -9.17 -5.31
CA VAL A 77 -7.58 -9.64 -5.96
C VAL A 77 -6.77 -10.50 -5.00
N SER A 78 -6.26 -11.61 -5.54
CA SER A 78 -5.28 -12.47 -4.89
C SER A 78 -4.17 -12.76 -5.89
N GLU A 79 -2.99 -12.18 -5.66
CA GLU A 79 -1.90 -12.23 -6.62
C GLU A 79 -0.54 -12.47 -5.95
N PRO A 80 0.38 -13.20 -6.62
CA PRO A 80 1.74 -13.34 -6.12
C PRO A 80 2.58 -12.10 -6.47
N ILE A 81 3.22 -11.52 -5.45
CA ILE A 81 4.34 -10.58 -5.63
C ILE A 81 5.60 -11.22 -5.04
N GLY A 82 6.56 -11.54 -5.90
CA GLY A 82 7.73 -12.34 -5.50
C GLY A 82 7.30 -13.75 -5.07
N ALA A 83 7.61 -14.12 -3.83
CA ALA A 83 7.25 -15.42 -3.25
C ALA A 83 6.05 -15.36 -2.27
N VAL A 84 5.41 -14.19 -2.13
CA VAL A 84 4.32 -13.97 -1.18
C VAL A 84 3.03 -13.75 -1.93
N LEU A 85 1.96 -14.40 -1.46
CA LEU A 85 0.61 -14.16 -1.95
C LEU A 85 0.02 -12.95 -1.23
N LEU A 86 -0.35 -11.93 -1.98
CA LEU A 86 -0.98 -10.72 -1.49
C LEU A 86 -2.47 -10.77 -1.81
N VAL A 87 -3.29 -10.34 -0.86
CA VAL A 87 -4.75 -10.35 -1.00
C VAL A 87 -5.31 -8.96 -0.73
N GLY A 88 -6.35 -8.56 -1.44
CA GLY A 88 -6.90 -7.22 -1.28
C GLY A 88 -7.92 -6.88 -2.35
N ASN A 89 -8.04 -5.58 -2.65
CA ASN A 89 -9.04 -5.08 -3.57
C ASN A 89 -8.45 -4.04 -4.51
N ASP A 90 -8.90 -4.06 -5.76
CA ASP A 90 -8.74 -2.98 -6.72
C ASP A 90 -10.04 -2.18 -6.74
N MET A 91 -9.94 -0.89 -6.50
CA MET A 91 -11.09 -0.01 -6.26
C MET A 91 -11.06 1.16 -7.23
N ARG A 92 -12.24 1.52 -7.74
CA ARG A 92 -12.45 2.68 -8.62
C ARG A 92 -13.56 3.56 -8.07
N PHE A 93 -13.32 4.85 -8.00
CA PHE A 93 -14.28 5.82 -7.49
C PHE A 93 -14.08 7.19 -8.13
N THR A 94 -15.09 8.06 -8.02
CA THR A 94 -15.02 9.43 -8.52
C THR A 94 -14.88 10.40 -7.35
N TYR A 95 -13.91 11.29 -7.42
CA TYR A 95 -13.70 12.37 -6.46
C TYR A 95 -13.42 13.69 -7.17
N LEU A 96 -14.22 14.73 -6.89
CA LEU A 96 -14.10 16.06 -7.52
C LEU A 96 -14.02 16.01 -9.07
N ASP A 97 -14.89 15.24 -9.70
CA ASP A 97 -14.96 15.01 -11.16
C ASP A 97 -13.76 14.24 -11.77
N LEU A 98 -12.85 13.73 -10.95
CA LEU A 98 -11.76 12.85 -11.36
C LEU A 98 -12.07 11.39 -11.00
N THR A 99 -11.72 10.46 -11.88
CA THR A 99 -11.78 9.03 -11.56
C THR A 99 -10.42 8.62 -10.97
N SER A 100 -10.47 7.95 -9.82
CA SER A 100 -9.29 7.48 -9.13
C SER A 100 -9.35 5.98 -8.96
N THR A 101 -8.18 5.37 -9.08
CA THR A 101 -7.96 3.95 -8.84
C THR A 101 -7.13 3.80 -7.57
N ALA A 102 -7.61 2.99 -6.63
CA ALA A 102 -6.92 2.68 -5.39
C ALA A 102 -6.82 1.16 -5.19
N LEU A 103 -5.64 0.67 -4.82
CA LEU A 103 -5.38 -0.74 -4.63
C LEU A 103 -4.92 -0.99 -3.21
N THR A 104 -5.50 -2.00 -2.58
CA THR A 104 -5.08 -2.50 -1.27
C THR A 104 -4.46 -3.87 -1.42
N ARG A 105 -3.38 -4.14 -0.69
CA ARG A 105 -2.76 -5.46 -0.59
C ARG A 105 -2.36 -5.74 0.85
N VAL A 106 -2.74 -6.90 1.34
CA VAL A 106 -2.47 -7.38 2.70
C VAL A 106 -1.68 -8.67 2.61
N PHE A 107 -0.62 -8.79 3.41
CA PHE A 107 0.20 -9.98 3.47
C PHE A 107 0.94 -10.07 4.81
N HIS A 108 1.42 -11.28 5.12
CA HIS A 108 2.29 -11.48 6.28
C HIS A 108 3.75 -11.28 5.93
N ARG A 109 4.48 -10.64 6.83
CA ARG A 109 5.93 -10.48 6.78
C ARG A 109 6.53 -10.88 8.13
N GLY A 110 7.06 -12.09 8.22
CA GLY A 110 7.52 -12.64 9.49
C GLY A 110 6.35 -12.86 10.45
N HIS A 111 6.37 -12.18 11.60
CA HIS A 111 5.31 -12.24 12.62
C HIS A 111 4.31 -11.08 12.54
N ASP A 112 4.44 -10.23 11.53
CA ASP A 112 3.66 -9.01 11.37
C ASP A 112 2.77 -9.09 10.13
N THR A 113 1.72 -8.26 10.10
CA THR A 113 0.86 -8.06 8.94
C THR A 113 1.19 -6.72 8.30
N CYS A 114 1.55 -6.75 7.02
CA CYS A 114 1.72 -5.57 6.18
C CYS A 114 0.43 -5.26 5.44
N VAL A 115 0.06 -3.99 5.43
CA VAL A 115 -0.97 -3.43 4.56
C VAL A 115 -0.30 -2.42 3.64
N VAL A 116 -0.54 -2.55 2.34
CA VAL A 116 -0.17 -1.58 1.33
C VAL A 116 -1.43 -0.99 0.74
N LEU A 117 -1.49 0.33 0.68
CA LEU A 117 -2.49 1.10 -0.07
C LEU A 117 -1.74 1.93 -1.09
N TYR A 118 -2.14 1.93 -2.35
CA TYR A 118 -1.71 2.97 -3.27
C TYR A 118 -2.86 3.44 -4.11
N GLN A 119 -2.78 4.70 -4.54
CA GLN A 119 -3.83 5.35 -5.31
C GLN A 119 -3.20 6.34 -6.27
N ALA A 120 -3.86 6.54 -7.41
CA ALA A 120 -3.65 7.69 -8.28
C ALA A 120 -4.96 7.93 -9.07
N GLU A 121 -5.03 9.08 -9.74
CA GLU A 121 -5.98 9.32 -10.83
C GLU A 121 -5.73 8.31 -11.97
N ASP A 122 -6.78 7.95 -12.72
CA ASP A 122 -6.74 6.85 -13.70
C ASP A 122 -5.71 7.08 -14.83
N GLU A 123 -5.55 8.32 -15.33
CA GLU A 123 -4.53 8.63 -16.35
C GLU A 123 -3.11 8.51 -15.77
N GLU A 124 -2.90 8.97 -14.52
CA GLU A 124 -1.62 8.83 -13.82
C GLU A 124 -1.29 7.36 -13.48
N MET A 125 -2.31 6.57 -13.13
CA MET A 125 -2.17 5.16 -12.74
C MET A 125 -1.45 4.34 -13.83
N GLU A 126 -1.77 4.57 -15.11
CA GLU A 126 -1.12 3.88 -16.23
C GLU A 126 0.41 4.07 -16.25
N GLU A 127 0.89 5.22 -15.75
CA GLU A 127 2.32 5.54 -15.68
C GLU A 127 2.98 5.03 -14.40
N VAL A 128 2.29 5.18 -13.26
CA VAL A 128 2.88 4.92 -11.93
C VAL A 128 2.71 3.48 -11.44
N GLU A 129 1.78 2.69 -11.98
CA GLU A 129 1.49 1.33 -11.50
C GLU A 129 2.75 0.45 -11.44
N SER A 130 3.58 0.51 -12.49
CA SER A 130 4.83 -0.26 -12.55
C SER A 130 5.82 0.11 -11.43
N VAL A 131 5.83 1.39 -11.03
CA VAL A 131 6.64 1.90 -9.92
C VAL A 131 6.06 1.43 -8.58
N MET A 132 4.75 1.57 -8.38
CA MET A 132 4.06 1.09 -7.17
C MET A 132 4.31 -0.41 -6.95
N ARG A 133 4.19 -1.20 -8.02
CA ARG A 133 4.46 -2.64 -7.99
C ARG A 133 5.92 -2.95 -7.69
N ALA A 134 6.87 -2.18 -8.21
CA ALA A 134 8.29 -2.34 -7.91
C ALA A 134 8.61 -2.02 -6.44
N MET A 135 7.99 -0.97 -5.87
CA MET A 135 8.12 -0.65 -4.44
C MET A 135 7.58 -1.79 -3.57
N THR A 136 6.36 -2.26 -3.86
CA THR A 136 5.75 -3.41 -3.15
C THR A 136 6.60 -4.67 -3.27
N LEU A 137 7.16 -4.96 -4.46
CA LEU A 137 8.06 -6.11 -4.64
C LEU A 137 9.33 -5.99 -3.78
N SER A 138 9.92 -4.80 -3.69
CA SER A 138 11.10 -4.56 -2.86
C SER A 138 10.81 -4.69 -1.37
N LEU A 139 9.61 -4.26 -0.93
CA LEU A 139 9.11 -4.43 0.43
C LEU A 139 8.97 -5.92 0.78
N VAL A 140 8.34 -6.69 -0.11
CA VAL A 140 8.11 -8.13 0.07
C VAL A 140 9.42 -8.91 0.06
N GLY A 141 10.36 -8.55 -0.81
CA GLY A 141 11.66 -9.20 -0.92
C GLY A 141 12.63 -8.89 0.22
N ALA A 142 12.36 -7.84 1.01
CA ALA A 142 13.20 -7.47 2.13
C ALA A 142 13.05 -8.45 3.29
N THR A 143 14.15 -9.07 3.72
CA THR A 143 14.17 -9.94 4.89
C THR A 143 13.79 -9.14 6.15
N PRO A 144 12.89 -9.63 7.02
CA PRO A 144 12.63 -8.97 8.30
C PRO A 144 13.93 -8.83 9.10
N ALA A 145 14.17 -7.66 9.68
CA ALA A 145 15.31 -7.46 10.57
C ALA A 145 15.19 -8.45 11.74
N THR A 146 16.26 -9.21 11.98
CA THR A 146 16.32 -10.27 13.01
C THR A 146 16.34 -9.70 14.42
#